data_AF-X1W231-F1
#
_entry.id   AF-X1W231-F1
#
_cell.length_a   1.000
_cell.length_b   1.000
_cell.length_c   1.000
_cell.angle_alpha   90.00
_cell.angle_beta   90.00
_cell.angle_gamma   90.00
#
_symmetry.space_group_name_H-M   'P 1'
#
loop_
_entity.id
_entity.type
_entity.pdbx_description
1 polymer ?
#
loop_
_entity_poly.entity_id
_entity_poly.type
_entity_poly.pdbx_seq_one_letter_code
_entity_poly.pdbx_strand_id
1 'polypeptide(L)'
;CELKGEWINNPKYGWQFSFSDYQLILPTSLLGLKRYLSSGLIKGVGPVTADRIVKQFGDKTLEVLENDLQRLTEVEGIAEKRVKMISKSWEEHKEIKRVMIFLQSYQITTGYAVKIYKTYGNKAIEKLKENPYRLVDDVFGIGFKIADKIAQNLGIEATSPARVKG
;
A
#
# COMPACT_ATOMS: atom_id res chain seq x y z
N CYS A 1 -18.29 11.64 25.85
CA CYS A 1 -17.28 10.60 26.12
C CYS A 1 -15.96 11.29 26.40
N GLU A 2 -15.44 11.14 27.61
CA GLU A 2 -14.13 11.64 28.02
C GLU A 2 -13.05 10.66 27.55
N LEU A 3 -12.05 11.17 26.84
CA LEU A 3 -10.86 10.42 26.44
C LEU A 3 -9.72 10.77 27.41
N LYS A 4 -9.17 9.76 28.08
CA LYS A 4 -7.92 9.86 28.83
C LYS A 4 -6.85 9.04 28.12
N GLY A 5 -5.69 9.65 27.89
CA GLY A 5 -4.49 9.00 27.36
C GLY A 5 -3.26 9.83 27.74
N GLU A 6 -2.16 9.15 28.07
CA GLU A 6 -0.92 9.77 28.52
C GLU A 6 0.05 10.04 27.35
N TRP A 7 0.68 11.21 27.39
CA TRP A 7 1.70 11.62 26.43
C TRP A 7 3.04 10.97 26.79
N ILE A 8 3.59 10.14 25.90
CA ILE A 8 4.94 9.59 26.05
C ILE A 8 5.88 10.30 25.08
N ASN A 9 6.84 11.04 25.64
CA ASN A 9 7.83 11.84 24.92
C ASN A 9 9.06 10.98 24.58
N ASN A 10 9.39 10.86 23.29
CA ASN A 10 10.63 10.22 22.84
C ASN A 10 11.60 11.28 22.30
N PRO A 11 12.72 11.58 22.99
CA PRO A 11 13.56 12.76 22.75
C PRO A 11 14.30 12.81 21.40
N LYS A 12 14.16 11.79 20.55
CA LYS A 12 14.82 11.76 19.22
C LYS A 12 13.86 12.02 18.04
N TYR A 13 12.54 11.94 18.21
CA TYR A 13 11.59 11.94 17.08
C TYR A 13 10.27 12.73 17.28
N GLY A 14 10.09 13.44 18.40
CA GLY A 14 8.90 14.27 18.61
C GLY A 14 7.60 13.49 18.86
N TRP A 15 6.45 14.18 18.76
CA TRP A 15 5.13 13.68 19.10
C TRP A 15 4.66 12.65 18.07
N GLN A 16 4.56 11.38 18.46
CA GLN A 16 4.03 10.31 17.61
C GLN A 16 2.62 9.96 18.04
N PHE A 17 1.66 10.13 17.13
CA PHE A 17 0.29 9.71 17.33
C PHE A 17 0.20 8.18 17.27
N SER A 18 -0.07 7.54 18.40
CA SER A 18 -0.30 6.10 18.52
C SER A 18 -1.76 5.80 18.20
N PHE A 19 -2.03 5.02 17.15
CA PHE A 19 -3.37 4.50 16.88
C PHE A 19 -3.53 3.13 17.54
N SER A 20 -4.48 3.09 18.46
CA SER A 20 -4.95 1.91 19.20
C SER A 20 -6.27 1.44 18.59
N ASP A 21 -6.26 0.94 17.35
CA ASP A 21 -7.25 -0.01 16.82
C ASP A 21 -6.90 -0.34 15.37
N TYR A 22 -6.63 -1.61 15.10
CA TYR A 22 -6.42 -2.10 13.75
C TYR A 22 -7.74 -2.71 13.29
N GLN A 23 -8.52 -1.96 12.51
CA GLN A 23 -9.37 -2.58 11.51
C GLN A 23 -8.61 -2.51 10.21
N LEU A 24 -8.30 -3.68 9.62
CA LEU A 24 -7.78 -3.81 8.27
C LEU A 24 -8.77 -3.19 7.28
N ILE A 25 -8.72 -1.88 7.09
CA ILE A 25 -9.35 -1.24 5.94
C ILE A 25 -8.38 -1.47 4.78
N LEU A 26 -8.41 -2.71 4.27
CA LEU A 26 -7.87 -3.08 2.97
C LEU A 26 -8.43 -2.14 1.89
N PRO A 27 -7.82 -2.04 0.69
CA PRO A 27 -8.32 -1.13 -0.36
C PRO A 27 -9.80 -1.43 -0.65
N THR A 28 -10.70 -0.60 -0.09
CA THR A 28 -12.15 -0.80 -0.15
C THR A 28 -12.75 -0.45 -1.51
N SER A 29 -11.91 -0.05 -2.48
CA SER A 29 -12.35 0.15 -3.86
C SER A 29 -11.86 -0.98 -4.77
N LEU A 30 -12.81 -1.59 -5.48
CA LEU A 30 -12.55 -2.57 -6.54
C LEU A 30 -11.52 -2.04 -7.56
N LEU A 31 -11.55 -0.73 -7.83
CA LEU A 31 -10.58 -0.06 -8.70
C LEU A 31 -9.14 -0.10 -8.14
N GLY A 32 -8.98 0.16 -6.84
CA GLY A 32 -7.69 0.06 -6.16
C GLY A 32 -7.17 -1.36 -6.19
N LEU A 33 -8.03 -2.34 -5.89
CA LEU A 33 -7.67 -3.75 -5.91
C LEU A 33 -7.26 -4.21 -7.31
N LYS A 34 -8.04 -3.88 -8.34
CA LYS A 34 -7.68 -4.17 -9.74
C LYS A 34 -6.33 -3.57 -10.11
N ARG A 35 -6.06 -2.30 -9.75
CA ARG A 35 -4.78 -1.62 -10.00
C ARG A 35 -3.61 -2.31 -9.30
N TYR A 36 -3.81 -2.75 -8.06
CA TYR A 36 -2.79 -3.48 -7.32
C TYR A 36 -2.50 -4.83 -7.97
N LEU A 37 -3.53 -5.61 -8.28
CA LEU A 37 -3.40 -6.91 -8.93
C LEU A 37 -2.71 -6.79 -10.30
N SER A 38 -3.05 -5.77 -11.09
CA SER A 38 -2.47 -5.54 -12.41
C SER A 38 -1.13 -4.80 -12.40
N SER A 39 -0.58 -4.49 -11.22
CA SER A 39 0.64 -3.66 -11.10
C SER A 39 1.91 -4.33 -11.61
N GLY A 40 1.85 -5.64 -11.86
CA GLY A 40 3.03 -6.47 -12.15
C GLY A 40 3.81 -6.87 -10.89
N LEU A 41 3.32 -6.53 -9.69
CA LEU A 41 3.89 -7.03 -8.42
C LEU A 41 3.52 -8.49 -8.17
N ILE A 42 2.38 -8.94 -8.69
CA ILE A 42 1.92 -10.32 -8.57
C ILE A 42 2.16 -11.02 -9.89
N LYS A 43 3.14 -11.93 -9.94
CA LYS A 43 3.43 -12.70 -11.14
C LYS A 43 2.21 -13.55 -11.50
N GLY A 44 1.85 -13.52 -12.79
CA GLY A 44 0.68 -14.23 -13.30
C GLY A 44 -0.61 -13.42 -13.33
N VAL A 45 -0.62 -12.20 -12.79
CA VAL A 45 -1.80 -11.33 -12.81
C VAL A 45 -1.53 -10.08 -13.66
N GLY A 46 -1.96 -10.14 -14.93
CA GLY A 46 -1.97 -8.98 -15.81
C GLY A 46 -3.28 -8.19 -15.71
N PRO A 47 -3.42 -7.05 -16.43
CA PRO A 47 -4.62 -6.22 -16.39
C PRO A 47 -5.94 -6.96 -16.67
N VAL A 48 -5.93 -7.88 -17.64
CA VAL A 48 -7.11 -8.70 -18.00
C VAL A 48 -7.43 -9.68 -16.88
N THR A 49 -6.43 -10.38 -16.35
CA THR A 49 -6.62 -11.33 -15.25
C THR A 49 -7.11 -10.63 -13.99
N ALA A 50 -6.53 -9.47 -13.65
CA ALA A 50 -6.94 -8.64 -12.53
C ALA A 50 -8.41 -8.21 -12.65
N ASP A 51 -8.82 -7.79 -13.85
CA ASP A 51 -10.22 -7.43 -14.13
C ASP A 51 -11.16 -8.61 -13.87
N ARG A 52 -10.82 -9.80 -14.38
CA ARG A 52 -11.64 -11.00 -14.21
C ARG A 52 -11.73 -11.45 -12.76
N ILE A 53 -10.61 -11.42 -12.02
CA ILE A 53 -10.58 -11.77 -10.59
C ILE A 53 -11.50 -10.83 -9.80
N VAL A 54 -11.37 -9.52 -10.01
CA VAL A 54 -12.19 -8.52 -9.29
C VAL A 54 -13.65 -8.60 -9.72
N LYS A 55 -13.93 -8.90 -10.98
CA LYS A 55 -15.31 -9.10 -11.47
C LYS A 55 -15.95 -10.36 -10.87
N GLN A 56 -15.19 -11.43 -10.67
CA GLN A 56 -15.68 -12.69 -10.11
C GLN A 56 -15.93 -12.60 -8.59
N PHE A 57 -14.98 -12.03 -7.84
CA PHE A 57 -15.02 -12.08 -6.37
C PHE A 57 -15.38 -10.75 -5.70
N GLY A 58 -15.31 -9.63 -6.42
CA GLY A 58 -15.66 -8.32 -5.87
C GLY A 58 -14.83 -7.94 -4.63
N ASP A 59 -15.53 -7.59 -3.56
CA ASP A 59 -14.99 -7.27 -2.26
C ASP A 59 -14.28 -8.47 -1.59
N LYS A 60 -14.69 -9.69 -1.92
CA LYS A 60 -14.08 -10.94 -1.42
C LYS A 60 -12.77 -11.31 -2.11
N THR A 61 -12.33 -10.56 -3.13
CA THR A 61 -11.09 -10.89 -3.85
C THR A 61 -9.88 -11.01 -2.91
N LEU A 62 -9.75 -10.13 -1.91
CA LEU A 62 -8.63 -10.21 -0.96
C LEU A 62 -8.73 -11.40 -0.03
N GLU A 63 -9.93 -11.72 0.46
CA GLU A 63 -10.18 -12.90 1.27
C GLU A 63 -9.79 -14.18 0.51
N VAL A 64 -10.18 -14.28 -0.77
CA VAL A 64 -9.79 -15.39 -1.66
C VAL A 64 -8.28 -15.47 -1.81
N LEU A 65 -7.60 -14.35 -2.05
CA LEU A 65 -6.14 -14.35 -2.20
C LEU A 65 -5.41 -14.73 -0.91
N GLU A 66 -6.00 -14.48 0.26
CA GLU A 66 -5.38 -14.75 1.56
C GLU A 66 -5.67 -16.15 2.10
N ASN A 67 -6.92 -16.63 1.92
CA ASN A 67 -7.41 -17.82 2.60
C ASN A 67 -7.62 -18.99 1.64
N ASP A 68 -7.89 -18.74 0.35
CA ASP A 68 -8.23 -19.80 -0.59
C ASP A 68 -7.90 -19.45 -2.05
N LEU A 69 -6.60 -19.46 -2.36
CA LEU A 69 -6.09 -19.18 -3.72
C LEU A 69 -6.56 -20.21 -4.75
N GLN A 70 -7.01 -21.41 -4.35
CA GLN A 70 -7.52 -22.41 -5.28
C GLN A 70 -8.79 -21.94 -5.98
N ARG A 71 -9.60 -21.11 -5.31
CA ARG A 71 -10.80 -20.51 -5.91
C ARG A 71 -10.49 -19.64 -7.12
N LEU A 72 -9.26 -19.17 -7.30
CA LEU A 72 -8.87 -18.48 -8.54
C LEU A 72 -9.14 -19.32 -9.80
N THR A 73 -9.23 -20.65 -9.71
CA THR A 73 -9.66 -21.52 -10.82
C THR A 73 -11.12 -21.33 -11.25
N GLU A 74 -11.97 -20.73 -10.40
CA GLU A 74 -13.34 -20.31 -10.76
C GLU A 74 -13.32 -19.16 -11.79
N VAL A 75 -12.20 -18.45 -11.92
CA VAL A 75 -12.06 -17.32 -12.85
C VAL A 75 -11.66 -17.82 -14.24
N GLU A 76 -12.47 -17.47 -15.24
CA GLU A 76 -12.23 -17.84 -16.63
C GLU A 76 -10.81 -17.48 -17.10
N GLY A 77 -10.06 -18.47 -17.59
CA GLY A 77 -8.70 -18.31 -18.09
C GLY A 77 -7.61 -18.36 -17.01
N ILE A 78 -7.93 -18.76 -15.78
CA ILE A 78 -6.94 -19.09 -14.74
C ILE A 78 -6.91 -20.61 -14.53
N ALA A 79 -5.87 -21.26 -15.07
CA ALA A 79 -5.60 -22.67 -14.82
C ALA A 79 -4.76 -22.89 -13.56
N GLU A 80 -4.73 -24.12 -13.01
CA GLU A 80 -3.94 -24.47 -11.82
C GLU A 80 -2.47 -24.02 -11.88
N LYS A 81 -1.83 -24.14 -13.06
CA LYS A 81 -0.45 -23.68 -13.25
C LYS A 81 -0.29 -22.19 -12.95
N ARG A 82 -1.28 -21.38 -13.36
CA ARG A 82 -1.31 -19.94 -13.09
C ARG A 82 -1.61 -19.68 -11.62
N VAL A 83 -2.52 -20.44 -10.99
CA VAL A 83 -2.76 -20.37 -9.54
C VAL A 83 -1.47 -20.61 -8.76
N LYS A 84 -0.73 -21.69 -9.04
CA LYS A 84 0.56 -21.99 -8.38
C LYS A 84 1.57 -20.83 -8.48
N MET A 85 1.63 -20.17 -9.64
CA MET A 85 2.50 -18.99 -9.83
C MET A 85 2.02 -17.79 -9.00
N ILE A 86 0.70 -17.53 -8.99
CA ILE A 86 0.10 -16.47 -8.18
C ILE A 86 0.34 -16.75 -6.70
N SER A 87 0.10 -17.97 -6.22
CA SER A 87 0.30 -18.38 -4.83
C SER A 87 1.74 -18.19 -4.38
N LYS A 88 2.71 -18.63 -5.19
CA LYS A 88 4.12 -18.41 -4.90
C LYS A 88 4.45 -16.92 -4.81
N SER A 89 4.00 -16.14 -5.79
CA SER A 89 4.20 -14.69 -5.80
C SER A 89 3.54 -14.00 -4.61
N TRP A 90 2.36 -14.46 -4.19
CA TRP A 90 1.60 -13.89 -3.09
C TRP A 90 2.30 -14.14 -1.75
N GLU A 91 2.78 -15.36 -1.53
CA GLU A 91 3.53 -15.72 -0.31
C GLU A 91 4.88 -15.00 -0.23
N GLU A 92 5.63 -14.95 -1.33
CA GLU A 92 6.91 -14.22 -1.44
C GLU A 92 6.76 -12.71 -1.17
N HIS A 93 5.54 -12.20 -1.31
CA HIS A 93 5.23 -10.79 -1.20
C HIS A 93 4.24 -10.46 -0.06
N LYS A 94 4.14 -11.28 0.99
CA LYS A 94 3.33 -10.94 2.17
C LYS A 94 3.68 -9.56 2.77
N GLU A 95 4.95 -9.18 2.75
CA GLU A 95 5.41 -7.86 3.21
C GLU A 95 4.90 -6.69 2.34
N ILE A 96 4.55 -6.93 1.07
CA ILE A 96 3.87 -5.93 0.23
C ILE A 96 2.59 -5.46 0.89
N LYS A 97 1.81 -6.40 1.44
CA LYS A 97 0.51 -6.09 2.05
C LYS A 97 0.67 -5.06 3.17
N ARG A 98 1.66 -5.24 4.05
CA ARG A 98 1.95 -4.32 5.15
C ARG A 98 2.27 -2.91 4.64
N VAL A 99 3.14 -2.81 3.64
CA VAL A 99 3.49 -1.53 3.02
C VAL A 99 2.26 -0.89 2.36
N MET A 100 1.46 -1.68 1.62
CA MET A 100 0.28 -1.17 0.92
C MET A 100 -0.77 -0.64 1.89
N ILE A 101 -1.04 -1.35 2.98
CA ILE A 101 -1.97 -0.92 4.03
C ILE A 101 -1.48 0.37 4.66
N PHE A 102 -0.19 0.44 5.02
CA PHE A 102 0.40 1.66 5.57
C PHE A 102 0.22 2.84 4.62
N LEU A 103 0.56 2.69 3.34
CA LEU A 103 0.44 3.79 2.37
C LEU A 103 -1.03 4.24 2.24
N GLN A 104 -1.97 3.29 2.21
CA GLN A 104 -3.39 3.60 2.10
C GLN A 104 -3.99 4.22 3.36
N SER A 105 -3.52 3.85 4.57
CA SER A 105 -3.96 4.50 5.82
C SER A 105 -3.61 6.00 5.83
N TYR A 106 -2.58 6.40 5.08
CA TYR A 106 -2.22 7.80 4.81
C TYR A 106 -2.82 8.33 3.50
N GLN A 107 -3.95 7.78 3.05
CA GLN A 107 -4.69 8.21 1.86
C GLN A 107 -3.85 8.26 0.57
N ILE A 108 -2.76 7.49 0.50
CA ILE A 108 -1.95 7.38 -0.71
C ILE A 108 -2.67 6.43 -1.65
N THR A 109 -2.97 6.90 -2.86
CA THR A 109 -3.67 6.08 -3.85
C THR A 109 -2.85 4.84 -4.20
N THR A 110 -3.52 3.73 -4.51
CA THR A 110 -2.86 2.46 -4.86
C THR A 110 -1.84 2.61 -6.00
N GLY A 111 -2.08 3.50 -6.96
CA GLY A 111 -1.14 3.77 -8.04
C GLY A 111 0.18 4.34 -7.55
N TYR A 112 0.16 5.32 -6.65
CA TYR A 112 1.38 5.84 -6.02
C TYR A 112 2.00 4.82 -5.07
N ALA A 113 1.18 4.09 -4.31
CA ALA A 113 1.67 3.07 -3.40
C ALA A 113 2.49 1.98 -4.11
N VAL A 114 2.02 1.53 -5.28
CA VAL A 114 2.75 0.62 -6.15
C VAL A 114 4.09 1.20 -6.61
N LYS A 115 4.13 2.47 -7.02
CA LYS A 115 5.38 3.11 -7.45
C LYS A 115 6.39 3.20 -6.31
N ILE A 116 5.95 3.66 -5.15
CA ILE A 116 6.78 3.79 -3.94
C ILE A 116 7.33 2.42 -3.54
N TYR A 117 6.48 1.38 -3.53
CA TYR A 117 6.92 0.03 -3.21
C TYR A 117 7.92 -0.51 -4.24
N LYS A 118 7.72 -0.26 -5.55
CA LYS A 118 8.69 -0.68 -6.58
C LYS A 118 10.06 -0.04 -6.39
N THR A 119 10.12 1.20 -5.90
CA THR A 119 11.39 1.90 -5.64
C THR A 119 12.06 1.44 -4.35
N TYR A 120 11.32 1.35 -3.23
CA TYR A 120 11.92 1.15 -1.91
C TYR A 120 11.67 -0.23 -1.29
N GLY A 121 10.79 -1.04 -1.88
CA GLY A 121 10.36 -2.33 -1.34
C GLY A 121 9.87 -2.22 0.11
N ASN A 122 10.35 -3.13 0.96
CA ASN A 122 10.01 -3.17 2.38
C ASN A 122 10.51 -1.94 3.16
N LYS A 123 11.46 -1.18 2.63
CA LYS A 123 11.98 0.06 3.24
C LYS A 123 11.10 1.28 2.94
N ALA A 124 10.03 1.14 2.16
CA ALA A 124 9.15 2.25 1.80
C ALA A 124 8.63 3.02 3.02
N ILE A 125 8.18 2.30 4.06
CA ILE A 125 7.67 2.91 5.29
C ILE A 125 8.76 3.73 5.99
N GLU A 126 9.95 3.15 6.14
CA GLU A 126 11.12 3.79 6.76
C GLU A 126 11.52 5.06 5.99
N LYS A 127 11.67 4.94 4.67
CA LYS A 127 12.08 6.05 3.79
C LYS A 127 11.09 7.21 3.80
N LEU A 128 9.79 6.90 3.81
CA LEU A 128 8.74 7.91 3.90
C LEU A 128 8.72 8.63 5.24
N LYS A 129 8.96 7.90 6.35
CA LYS A 129 9.06 8.50 7.68
C LYS A 129 10.33 9.35 7.85
N GLU A 130 11.42 8.94 7.19
CA GLU A 130 12.70 9.68 7.20
C GLU A 130 12.58 11.00 6.44
N ASN A 131 12.13 10.96 5.17
CA ASN A 131 11.92 12.14 4.36
C ASN A 131 11.02 11.83 3.14
N PRO A 132 9.73 12.20 3.14
CA PRO A 132 8.82 11.93 2.02
C PRO A 132 9.09 12.79 0.78
N TYR A 133 9.86 13.88 0.88
CA TYR A 133 10.21 14.69 -0.29
C TYR A 133 11.22 13.99 -1.21
N ARG A 134 11.94 12.98 -0.71
CA ARG A 134 12.79 12.10 -1.54
C ARG A 134 12.03 11.40 -2.66
N LEU A 135 10.71 11.26 -2.52
CA LEU A 135 9.87 10.70 -3.58
C LEU A 135 9.97 11.47 -4.90
N VAL A 136 10.27 12.77 -4.85
CA VAL A 136 10.42 13.61 -6.05
C VAL A 136 11.59 13.14 -6.90
N ASP A 137 12.68 12.75 -6.25
CA ASP A 137 13.91 12.33 -6.92
C ASP A 137 13.91 10.82 -7.21
N ASP A 138 13.44 10.02 -6.25
CA ASP A 138 13.58 8.56 -6.29
C ASP A 138 12.43 7.85 -7.03
N VAL A 139 11.25 8.48 -7.18
CA VAL A 139 10.04 7.80 -7.69
C VAL A 139 9.49 8.49 -8.94
N PHE A 140 9.68 7.84 -10.10
CA PHE A 140 9.21 8.37 -11.38
C PHE A 140 7.70 8.68 -11.41
N GLY A 141 7.38 9.93 -11.75
CA GLY A 141 6.02 10.44 -11.85
C GLY A 141 5.37 10.75 -10.49
N ILE A 142 6.16 10.95 -9.44
CA ILE A 142 5.78 11.68 -8.24
C ILE A 142 6.53 13.02 -8.27
N GLY A 143 5.81 14.12 -8.47
CA GLY A 143 6.38 15.47 -8.39
C GLY A 143 6.16 16.10 -7.01
N PHE A 144 6.73 17.28 -6.78
CA PHE A 144 6.67 17.99 -5.51
C PHE A 144 5.24 18.10 -4.93
N LYS A 145 4.24 18.47 -5.73
CA LYS A 145 2.85 18.58 -5.26
C LYS A 145 2.30 17.28 -4.67
N ILE A 146 2.67 16.14 -5.26
CA ILE A 146 2.23 14.82 -4.80
C ILE A 146 3.03 14.43 -3.55
N ALA A 147 4.34 14.67 -3.55
CA ALA A 147 5.20 14.42 -2.39
C ALA A 147 4.78 15.25 -1.16
N ASP A 148 4.46 16.53 -1.35
CA ASP A 148 3.94 17.43 -0.30
C ASP A 148 2.60 16.93 0.24
N LYS A 149 1.69 16.47 -0.63
CA LYS A 149 0.43 15.84 -0.19
C LYS A 149 0.67 14.57 0.63
N ILE A 150 1.62 13.73 0.20
CA ILE A 150 2.00 12.52 0.94
C ILE A 150 2.61 12.89 2.30
N ALA A 151 3.47 13.92 2.36
CA ALA A 151 4.08 14.42 3.59
C ALA A 151 3.03 14.94 4.58
N GLN A 152 2.07 15.73 4.10
CA GLN A 152 0.94 16.22 4.90
C GLN A 152 0.12 15.05 5.46
N ASN A 153 -0.21 14.07 4.62
CA ASN A 153 -0.98 12.92 5.07
C ASN A 153 -0.24 12.10 6.14
N LEU A 154 1.09 11.98 6.04
CA LEU A 154 1.93 11.30 7.05
C LEU A 154 1.98 12.03 8.40
N GLY A 155 1.31 13.18 8.55
CA GLY A 155 1.32 13.96 9.78
C GLY A 155 2.63 14.68 10.03
N ILE A 156 3.47 14.84 9.00
CA ILE A 156 4.62 15.74 9.09
C ILE A 156 4.04 17.15 9.12
N GLU A 157 4.08 17.79 10.29
CA GLU A 157 3.65 19.17 10.44
C GLU A 157 4.31 20.06 9.38
N ALA A 158 3.57 21.04 8.89
CA ALA A 158 3.99 22.01 7.87
C ALA A 158 5.25 22.83 8.25
N THR A 159 5.83 22.57 9.43
CA THR A 159 6.96 23.24 10.08
C THR A 159 8.27 22.43 10.06
N SER A 160 8.31 21.22 9.50
CA SER A 160 9.58 20.49 9.36
C SER A 160 10.58 21.26 8.49
N PRO A 161 11.85 21.43 8.91
CA PRO A 161 12.89 22.14 8.16
C PRO A 161 13.11 21.62 6.73
N ALA A 162 12.59 20.44 6.39
CA ALA A 162 12.62 19.83 5.07
C ALA A 162 11.88 20.63 3.97
N ARG A 163 11.09 21.66 4.31
CA ARG A 163 10.49 22.57 3.32
C ARG A 163 11.44 23.64 2.78
N VAL A 164 12.59 23.87 3.42
CA VAL A 164 13.53 24.92 3.01
C VAL A 164 14.60 24.34 2.09
N LYS A 165 14.27 24.24 0.81
CA LYS A 165 15.16 24.56 -0.33
C LYS A 165 14.35 24.38 -1.62
N GLY A 166 13.81 25.51 -2.09
CA GLY A 166 13.53 25.71 -3.52
C GLY A 166 14.81 26.04 -4.26
#